data_AF-A0A9W9WAK9-F1
#
_entry.id   AF-A0A9W9WAK9-F1
#
_cell.length_a   1.000
_cell.length_b   1.000
_cell.length_c   1.000
_cell.angle_alpha   90.00
_cell.angle_beta   90.00
_cell.angle_gamma   90.00
#
_symmetry.space_group_name_H-M   'P 1'
#
loop_
_entity.id
_entity.type
_entity.pdbx_description
1 polymer ?
#
loop_
_entity_poly.entity_id
_entity_poly.type
_entity_poly.pdbx_seq_one_letter_code
_entity_poly.pdbx_strand_id
1 'polypeptide(L)'
;MTSIGAMYAGSSNATAYGMAVHQALRPILLNECLKCPENSVKMEEIFEALILTEVMSLYVGKFQESKYVREARTILVSFAQRANLLTEPSHQWGSVCQCDRNQSEESLARWIHMERRRRLAFAFLRCETYFCILFNTRPLVSHFDFDLKIPCSQELCTYVGPDWREKLLTASQAPNSCQP
;
A
#
# COMPACT_ATOMS: atom_id res chain seq x y z
N MET A 1 -12.25 -4.59 1.71
CA MET A 1 -12.80 -4.91 0.37
C MET A 1 -14.29 -5.23 0.36
N THR A 2 -14.83 -5.96 1.34
CA THR A 2 -16.27 -6.30 1.41
C THR A 2 -17.20 -5.08 1.36
N SER A 3 -16.80 -4.00 2.02
CA SER A 3 -17.57 -2.74 2.07
C SER A 3 -17.69 -2.06 0.69
N ILE A 4 -16.60 -1.92 -0.08
CA ILE A 4 -16.63 -1.44 -1.48
C ILE A 4 -17.47 -2.39 -2.35
N GLY A 5 -17.21 -3.71 -2.28
CA GLY A 5 -17.95 -4.69 -3.07
C GLY A 5 -19.45 -4.66 -2.82
N ALA A 6 -19.87 -4.47 -1.56
CA ALA A 6 -21.28 -4.37 -1.20
C ALA A 6 -21.97 -3.12 -1.78
N MET A 7 -21.24 -2.01 -1.96
CA MET A 7 -21.76 -0.83 -2.64
C MET A 7 -22.02 -1.04 -4.14
N TYR A 8 -21.27 -1.94 -4.78
CA TYR A 8 -21.43 -2.26 -6.20
C TYR A 8 -22.28 -3.51 -6.45
N ALA A 9 -22.80 -4.15 -5.40
CA ALA A 9 -23.62 -5.36 -5.52
C ALA A 9 -25.04 -5.09 -6.07
N GLY A 10 -25.42 -3.83 -6.33
CA GLY A 10 -26.72 -3.45 -6.90
C GLY A 10 -27.91 -3.52 -5.94
N SER A 11 -27.72 -4.00 -4.71
CA SER A 11 -28.76 -4.05 -3.67
C SER A 11 -28.64 -2.85 -2.73
N SER A 12 -29.79 -2.23 -2.41
CA SER A 12 -29.88 -1.13 -1.44
C SER A 12 -29.36 -1.54 -0.05
N ASN A 13 -29.71 -2.75 0.40
CA ASN A 13 -29.26 -3.28 1.69
C ASN A 13 -27.74 -3.50 1.72
N ALA A 14 -27.17 -4.01 0.62
CA ALA A 14 -25.73 -4.20 0.49
C ALA A 14 -24.99 -2.85 0.49
N THR A 15 -25.55 -1.84 -0.19
CA THR A 15 -25.00 -0.48 -0.20
C THR A 15 -25.03 0.14 1.20
N ALA A 16 -26.14 0.01 1.93
CA ALA A 16 -26.28 0.50 3.29
C ALA A 16 -25.27 -0.19 4.24
N TYR A 17 -25.08 -1.51 4.11
CA TYR A 17 -24.05 -2.25 4.84
C TYR A 17 -22.64 -1.72 4.53
N GLY A 18 -22.31 -1.56 3.24
CA GLY A 18 -21.01 -1.04 2.81
C GLY A 18 -20.72 0.33 3.43
N MET A 19 -21.68 1.25 3.34
CA MET A 19 -21.59 2.57 3.94
C MET A 19 -21.43 2.53 5.47
N ALA A 20 -22.20 1.70 6.17
CA ALA A 20 -22.12 1.58 7.63
C ALA A 20 -20.75 1.06 8.08
N VAL A 21 -20.22 0.04 7.41
CA VAL A 21 -18.87 -0.49 7.69
C VAL A 21 -17.81 0.57 7.44
N HIS A 22 -17.89 1.30 6.33
CA HIS A 22 -16.96 2.38 6.01
C HIS A 22 -16.95 3.47 7.09
N GLN A 23 -18.13 3.93 7.50
CA GLN A 23 -18.28 4.95 8.53
C GLN A 23 -17.77 4.46 9.90
N ALA A 24 -17.98 3.19 10.26
CA ALA A 24 -17.52 2.62 11.51
C ALA A 24 -15.99 2.44 11.57
N LEU A 25 -15.35 2.06 10.45
CA LEU A 25 -13.90 1.83 10.39
C LEU A 25 -13.10 3.13 10.47
N ARG A 26 -13.65 4.22 9.93
CA ARG A 26 -12.99 5.52 9.86
C ARG A 26 -12.36 6.00 11.19
N PRO A 27 -13.12 6.17 12.28
CA PRO A 27 -12.57 6.63 13.56
C PRO A 27 -11.64 5.60 14.21
N ILE A 28 -11.87 4.31 13.98
CA ILE A 28 -11.03 3.22 14.52
C ILE A 28 -9.62 3.32 13.94
N LEU A 29 -9.52 3.38 12.61
CA LEU A 29 -8.22 3.45 11.92
C LEU A 29 -7.43 4.71 12.27
N LEU A 30 -8.10 5.86 12.37
CA LEU A 30 -7.45 7.10 12.83
C LEU A 30 -6.87 6.92 14.23
N ASN A 31 -7.64 6.33 15.15
CA ASN A 31 -7.18 6.13 16.52
C ASN A 31 -6.00 5.15 16.60
N GLU A 32 -6.02 4.07 15.83
CA GLU A 32 -4.89 3.13 15.75
C GLU A 32 -3.62 3.78 15.20
N CYS A 33 -3.74 4.73 14.27
CA CYS A 33 -2.58 5.50 13.80
C CYS A 33 -2.01 6.41 14.88
N LEU A 34 -2.88 7.07 15.65
CA LEU A 34 -2.48 7.95 16.75
C LEU A 34 -1.78 7.18 17.88
N LYS A 35 -2.17 5.92 18.11
CA LYS A 35 -1.50 5.03 19.07
C LYS A 35 -0.05 4.69 18.68
N CYS A 36 0.35 4.95 17.43
CA CYS A 36 1.71 4.76 16.92
C CYS A 36 2.28 3.36 17.25
N PRO A 37 1.83 2.30 16.55
CA PRO A 37 2.25 0.94 16.85
C PRO A 37 3.78 0.80 16.74
N GLU A 38 4.41 0.17 17.73
CA GLU A 38 5.87 -0.09 17.69
C GLU A 38 6.25 -1.17 16.67
N ASN A 39 5.30 -2.02 16.27
CA ASN A 39 5.52 -3.13 15.35
C ASN A 39 5.33 -2.69 13.89
N SER A 40 6.37 -2.84 13.07
CA SER A 40 6.38 -2.50 11.64
C SER A 40 5.32 -3.23 10.81
N VAL A 41 5.02 -4.49 11.11
CA VAL A 41 4.01 -5.28 10.41
C VAL A 41 2.62 -4.72 10.66
N LYS A 42 2.29 -4.47 11.94
CA LYS A 42 1.03 -3.82 12.30
C LYS A 42 0.92 -2.43 11.69
N MET A 43 2.06 -1.75 11.59
CA MET A 43 2.09 -0.45 10.96
C MET A 43 1.70 -0.50 9.48
N GLU A 44 2.32 -1.40 8.70
CA GLU A 44 1.99 -1.59 7.28
C GLU A 44 0.52 -1.98 7.05
N GLU A 45 -0.04 -2.84 7.91
CA GLU A 45 -1.45 -3.24 7.84
C GLU A 45 -2.41 -2.08 8.09
N ILE A 46 -2.11 -1.22 9.07
CA ILE A 46 -2.89 -0.01 9.35
C ILE A 46 -2.82 0.96 8.17
N PHE A 47 -1.63 1.13 7.58
CA PHE A 47 -1.43 1.98 6.42
C PHE A 47 -2.20 1.46 5.19
N GLU A 48 -2.17 0.15 4.95
CA GLU A 48 -2.96 -0.51 3.91
C GLU A 48 -4.46 -0.29 4.13
N ALA A 49 -4.95 -0.47 5.36
CA ALA A 49 -6.34 -0.24 5.70
C ALA A 49 -6.76 1.22 5.48
N LEU A 50 -5.92 2.19 5.87
CA LEU A 50 -6.18 3.61 5.62
C LEU A 50 -6.26 3.95 4.14
N ILE A 51 -5.34 3.45 3.31
CA ILE A 51 -5.39 3.64 1.85
C ILE A 51 -6.70 3.10 1.30
N LEU A 52 -7.12 1.90 1.71
CA LEU A 52 -8.38 1.30 1.25
C LEU A 52 -9.60 2.14 1.66
N THR A 53 -9.61 2.70 2.87
CA THR A 53 -10.65 3.62 3.35
C THR A 53 -10.64 4.94 2.57
N GLU A 54 -9.47 5.46 2.21
CA GLU A 54 -9.38 6.66 1.37
C GLU A 54 -9.89 6.39 -0.05
N VAL A 55 -9.43 5.31 -0.69
CA VAL A 55 -9.92 4.86 -2.00
C VAL A 55 -11.44 4.69 -1.99
N MET A 56 -11.98 4.07 -0.95
CA MET A 56 -13.44 3.96 -0.79
C MET A 56 -14.13 5.32 -0.73
N SER A 57 -13.53 6.28 0.00
CA SER A 57 -14.06 7.65 0.07
C SER A 57 -14.07 8.32 -1.31
N LEU A 58 -13.09 8.00 -2.18
CA LEU A 58 -13.08 8.45 -3.57
C LEU A 58 -14.27 7.91 -4.39
N TYR A 59 -14.63 6.64 -4.19
CA TYR A 59 -15.73 6.01 -4.92
C TYR A 59 -17.14 6.46 -4.46
N VAL A 60 -17.32 6.79 -3.18
CA VAL A 60 -18.63 7.15 -2.62
C VAL A 60 -19.11 8.52 -3.14
N GLY A 61 -18.22 9.39 -3.63
CA GLY A 61 -18.56 10.71 -4.18
C GLY A 61 -19.11 11.72 -3.15
N LYS A 62 -19.32 11.31 -1.89
CA LYS A 62 -19.79 12.17 -0.78
C LYS A 62 -18.64 12.95 -0.15
N PHE A 63 -17.96 13.72 -0.99
CA PHE A 63 -16.76 14.44 -0.63
C PHE A 63 -16.98 15.69 0.24
N GLN A 64 -18.22 16.12 0.45
CA GLN A 64 -18.52 17.24 1.33
C GLN A 64 -18.16 16.96 2.81
N GLU A 65 -17.91 15.69 3.17
CA GLU A 65 -17.25 15.30 4.43
C GLU A 65 -15.70 15.36 4.35
N SER A 66 -15.15 16.28 3.54
CA SER A 66 -13.72 16.36 3.15
C SER A 66 -12.74 16.46 4.32
N LYS A 67 -13.22 16.82 5.52
CA LYS A 67 -12.42 16.94 6.73
C LYS A 67 -11.70 15.63 7.05
N TYR A 68 -12.43 14.51 7.05
CA TYR A 68 -11.84 13.22 7.35
C TYR A 68 -10.77 12.83 6.32
N VAL A 69 -11.04 13.06 5.03
CA VAL A 69 -10.08 12.64 4.00
C VAL A 69 -8.79 13.46 4.12
N ARG A 70 -8.90 14.76 4.41
CA ARG A 70 -7.73 15.61 4.67
C ARG A 70 -6.95 15.19 5.92
N GLU A 71 -7.65 14.84 6.99
CA GLU A 71 -7.04 14.33 8.23
C GLU A 71 -6.34 12.99 7.97
N ALA A 72 -7.00 12.06 7.30
CA ALA A 72 -6.45 10.76 6.91
C ALA A 72 -5.19 10.91 6.04
N ARG A 73 -5.18 11.84 5.07
CA ARG A 73 -4.01 12.13 4.24
C ARG A 73 -2.82 12.62 5.05
N THR A 74 -3.05 13.54 5.97
CA THR A 74 -1.97 14.07 6.84
C THR A 74 -1.37 12.95 7.70
N ILE A 75 -2.23 12.07 8.20
CA ILE A 75 -1.83 10.90 8.98
C ILE A 75 -1.06 9.91 8.10
N LEU A 76 -1.53 9.61 6.89
CA LEU A 76 -0.84 8.72 5.95
C LEU A 76 0.57 9.24 5.63
N VAL A 77 0.74 10.53 5.35
CA VAL A 77 2.08 11.12 5.08
C VAL A 77 3.00 10.94 6.29
N SER A 78 2.55 11.35 7.47
CA SER A 78 3.30 11.22 8.72
C SER A 78 3.67 9.75 8.98
N PHE A 79 2.75 8.84 8.68
CA PHE A 79 2.96 7.41 8.83
C PHE A 79 3.97 6.84 7.85
N ALA A 80 3.86 7.20 6.57
CA ALA A 80 4.79 6.77 5.53
C ALA A 80 6.23 7.22 5.84
N GLN A 81 6.39 8.42 6.38
CA GLN A 81 7.67 8.94 6.85
C GLN A 81 8.21 8.16 8.06
N ARG A 82 7.40 7.94 9.09
CA ARG A 82 7.81 7.19 10.30
C ARG A 82 8.21 5.75 10.01
N ALA A 83 7.48 5.09 9.10
CA ALA A 83 7.74 3.72 8.71
C ALA A 83 8.86 3.61 7.64
N ASN A 84 9.46 4.73 7.22
CA ASN A 84 10.42 4.80 6.11
C ASN A 84 9.91 4.06 4.86
N LEU A 85 8.60 4.14 4.57
CA LEU A 85 8.00 3.43 3.45
C LEU A 85 8.41 4.02 2.10
N LEU A 86 8.87 5.28 2.10
CA LEU A 86 9.21 6.03 0.90
C LEU A 86 10.68 5.91 0.49
N THR A 87 11.51 5.21 1.26
CA THR A 87 12.94 5.06 1.00
C THR A 87 13.33 3.59 1.08
N GLU A 88 14.05 3.11 0.06
CA GLU A 88 14.69 1.80 0.07
C GLU A 88 16.07 1.89 0.74
N PRO A 89 16.37 1.07 1.76
CA PRO A 89 17.71 1.05 2.34
C PRO A 89 18.72 0.57 1.30
N SER A 90 19.64 1.47 0.91
CA SER A 90 20.64 1.30 -0.16
C SER A 90 21.67 0.19 0.08
N HIS A 91 21.66 -0.49 1.23
CA HIS A 91 22.79 -1.30 1.70
C HIS A 91 22.57 -2.81 1.87
N GLN A 92 21.48 -3.42 1.40
CA GLN A 92 21.25 -4.86 1.62
C GLN A 92 21.27 -5.77 0.37
N TRP A 93 21.76 -5.29 -0.77
CA TRP A 93 22.06 -6.17 -1.92
C TRP A 93 23.56 -6.47 -2.06
N GLY A 94 24.26 -6.52 -0.93
CA GLY A 94 25.62 -7.04 -0.86
C GLY A 94 25.62 -8.57 -0.99
N SER A 95 26.02 -9.07 -2.16
CA SER A 95 26.63 -10.38 -2.42
C SER A 95 26.00 -11.59 -1.69
N VAL A 96 24.91 -12.14 -2.25
CA VAL A 96 24.51 -13.52 -1.95
C VAL A 96 25.22 -14.45 -2.94
N CYS A 97 26.53 -14.57 -2.79
CA CYS A 97 27.29 -15.68 -3.36
C CYS A 97 27.45 -16.75 -2.27
N GLN A 98 26.41 -17.56 -2.04
CA GLN A 98 26.55 -18.99 -1.66
C GLN A 98 25.18 -19.68 -1.63
N CYS A 99 25.09 -20.76 -2.40
CA CYS A 99 23.89 -21.56 -2.60
C CYS A 99 23.57 -22.41 -1.37
N ASP A 100 22.78 -21.87 -0.44
CA ASP A 100 22.07 -22.66 0.56
C ASP A 100 20.56 -22.49 0.39
N ARG A 101 19.81 -23.60 0.32
CA ARG A 101 18.34 -23.57 0.14
C ARG A 101 17.63 -22.75 1.22
N ASN A 102 18.17 -22.71 2.43
CA ASN A 102 17.62 -21.90 3.53
C ASN A 102 17.87 -20.38 3.32
N GLN A 103 19.00 -20.00 2.72
CA GLN A 103 19.26 -18.59 2.36
C GLN A 103 18.34 -18.13 1.22
N SER A 104 17.98 -19.04 0.32
CA SER A 104 17.01 -18.76 -0.75
C SER A 104 15.62 -18.41 -0.21
N GLU A 105 15.12 -19.11 0.82
CA GLU A 105 13.80 -18.81 1.40
C GLU A 105 13.79 -17.45 2.12
N GLU A 106 14.80 -17.18 2.91
CA GLU A 106 14.89 -15.92 3.64
C GLU A 106 15.05 -14.74 2.67
N SER A 107 15.85 -14.92 1.61
CA SER A 107 16.01 -13.91 0.56
C SER A 107 14.70 -13.63 -0.19
N LEU A 108 13.91 -14.69 -0.48
CA LEU A 108 12.61 -14.56 -1.14
C LEU A 108 11.60 -13.86 -0.23
N ALA A 109 11.52 -14.25 1.05
CA ALA A 109 10.64 -13.61 2.03
C ALA A 109 10.98 -12.11 2.19
N ARG A 110 12.27 -11.78 2.27
CA ARG A 110 12.74 -10.39 2.32
C ARG A 110 12.38 -9.62 1.05
N TRP A 111 12.56 -10.23 -0.12
CA TRP A 111 12.16 -9.63 -1.39
C TRP A 111 10.65 -9.39 -1.47
N ILE A 112 9.82 -10.37 -1.06
CA ILE A 112 8.35 -10.23 -1.02
C ILE A 112 7.96 -9.08 -0.10
N HIS A 113 8.59 -8.98 1.07
CA HIS A 113 8.34 -7.88 2.01
C HIS A 113 8.70 -6.51 1.40
N MET A 114 9.85 -6.40 0.74
CA MET A 114 10.25 -5.16 0.04
C MET A 114 9.30 -4.84 -1.11
N GLU A 115 8.88 -5.83 -1.88
CA GLU A 115 7.93 -5.67 -2.98
C GLU A 115 6.56 -5.20 -2.47
N ARG A 116 6.10 -5.74 -1.34
CA ARG A 116 4.88 -5.25 -0.66
C ARG A 116 5.02 -3.76 -0.28
N ARG A 117 6.15 -3.37 0.32
CA ARG A 117 6.42 -1.97 0.70
C ARG A 117 6.43 -1.03 -0.51
N ARG A 118 7.10 -1.41 -1.60
CA ARG A 118 7.07 -0.64 -2.86
C ARG A 118 5.65 -0.42 -3.34
N ARG A 119 4.87 -1.49 -3.46
CA ARG A 119 3.47 -1.42 -3.92
C ARG A 119 2.63 -0.53 -3.03
N LEU A 120 2.84 -0.61 -1.72
CA LEU A 120 2.11 0.17 -0.73
C LEU A 120 2.42 1.67 -0.87
N ALA A 121 3.70 2.03 -1.03
CA ALA A 121 4.13 3.40 -1.28
C ALA A 121 3.63 3.95 -2.64
N PHE A 122 3.68 3.14 -3.70
CA PHE A 122 3.13 3.51 -5.01
C PHE A 122 1.60 3.64 -4.99
N ALA A 123 0.91 2.78 -4.23
CA ALA A 123 -0.54 2.90 -4.02
C ALA A 123 -0.88 4.22 -3.31
N PHE A 124 -0.11 4.59 -2.29
CA PHE A 124 -0.24 5.88 -1.61
C PHE A 124 0.01 7.06 -2.55
N LEU A 125 1.12 7.06 -3.32
CA LEU A 125 1.42 8.10 -4.32
C LEU A 125 0.28 8.27 -5.33
N ARG A 126 -0.29 7.15 -5.79
CA ARG A 126 -1.43 7.18 -6.71
C ARG A 126 -2.68 7.78 -6.06
N CYS A 127 -2.98 7.41 -4.81
CA CYS A 127 -4.10 7.97 -4.06
C CYS A 127 -3.94 9.48 -3.84
N GLU A 128 -2.75 9.92 -3.41
CA GLU A 128 -2.39 11.33 -3.25
C GLU A 128 -2.56 12.11 -4.56
N THR A 129 -2.10 11.55 -5.68
CA THR A 129 -2.22 12.17 -7.00
C THR A 129 -3.69 12.36 -7.40
N TYR A 130 -4.51 11.31 -7.30
CA TYR A 130 -5.93 11.42 -7.60
C TYR A 130 -6.64 12.40 -6.69
N PHE A 131 -6.31 12.41 -5.40
CA PHE A 131 -6.87 13.38 -4.49
C PHE A 131 -6.49 14.82 -4.90
N CYS A 132 -5.21 15.08 -5.18
CA CYS A 132 -4.76 16.41 -5.57
C CYS A 132 -5.47 16.92 -6.82
N ILE A 133 -5.65 16.06 -7.82
CA ILE A 133 -6.38 16.36 -9.05
C ILE A 133 -7.86 16.64 -8.77
N LEU A 134 -8.54 15.73 -8.06
CA LEU A 134 -9.98 15.83 -7.81
C LEU A 134 -10.35 17.03 -6.94
N PHE A 135 -9.47 17.45 -6.05
CA PHE A 135 -9.73 18.53 -5.09
C PHE A 135 -9.00 19.83 -5.39
N ASN A 136 -8.22 19.88 -6.49
CA ASN A 136 -7.35 21.01 -6.81
C ASN A 136 -6.49 21.43 -5.59
N THR A 137 -5.90 20.44 -4.91
CA THR A 137 -5.02 20.68 -3.76
C THR A 137 -3.58 20.34 -4.13
N ARG A 138 -2.62 20.91 -3.40
CA ARG A 138 -1.21 20.55 -3.56
C ARG A 138 -0.93 19.17 -2.94
N PRO A 139 -0.02 18.39 -3.54
CA PRO A 139 0.44 17.14 -2.96
C PRO A 139 1.16 17.40 -1.64
N LEU A 140 0.94 16.52 -0.66
CA LEU A 140 1.61 16.59 0.63
C LEU A 140 3.02 15.98 0.59
N VAL A 141 3.33 15.24 -0.48
CA VAL A 141 4.59 14.54 -0.67
C VAL A 141 5.16 14.91 -2.03
N SER A 142 6.45 15.21 -2.06
CA SER A 142 7.20 15.52 -3.27
C SER A 142 7.73 14.23 -3.90
N HIS A 143 7.99 14.26 -5.21
CA HIS A 143 8.69 13.16 -5.88
C HIS A 143 10.10 12.92 -5.32
N PHE A 144 10.73 13.94 -4.74
CA PHE A 144 12.02 13.83 -4.08
C PHE A 144 11.97 13.01 -2.78
N ASP A 145 10.79 12.83 -2.20
CA ASP A 145 10.63 12.03 -0.98
C ASP A 145 10.57 10.52 -1.29
N PHE A 146 10.48 10.15 -2.57
CA PHE A 146 10.42 8.76 -3.03
C PHE A 146 11.77 8.32 -3.57
N ASP A 147 12.47 7.50 -2.81
CA ASP A 147 13.67 6.77 -3.23
C ASP A 147 13.37 5.28 -3.22
N LEU A 148 12.50 4.85 -4.15
CA LEU A 148 12.03 3.48 -4.29
C LEU A 148 12.20 3.00 -5.73
N LYS A 149 12.46 1.70 -5.88
CA LYS A 149 12.34 1.07 -7.18
C LYS A 149 10.88 0.94 -7.60
N ILE A 150 10.66 0.93 -8.91
CA ILE A 150 9.35 0.63 -9.48
C ILE A 150 8.95 -0.80 -9.07
N PRO A 151 7.72 -1.02 -8.58
CA PRO A 151 7.22 -2.36 -8.27
C PRO A 151 7.25 -3.25 -9.51
N CYS A 152 7.36 -4.56 -9.30
CA CYS A 152 7.24 -5.50 -10.40
C CYS A 152 5.86 -5.44 -11.07
N SER A 153 5.73 -6.07 -12.24
CA SER A 153 4.45 -6.11 -12.95
C SER A 153 3.32 -6.68 -12.06
N GLN A 154 2.09 -6.21 -12.29
CA GLN A 154 0.93 -6.73 -11.57
C GLN A 154 0.75 -8.23 -11.84
N GLU A 155 1.00 -8.66 -13.07
CA GLU A 155 0.90 -10.06 -13.51
C GLU A 155 1.75 -11.01 -12.67
N LEU A 156 3.00 -10.61 -12.39
CA LEU A 156 3.90 -11.40 -11.54
C LEU A 156 3.35 -11.56 -10.13
N CYS A 157 2.80 -10.48 -9.55
CA CYS A 157 2.34 -10.48 -8.17
C CYS A 157 0.99 -11.20 -7.97
N THR A 158 0.13 -11.20 -8.99
CA THR A 158 -1.15 -11.92 -8.96
C THR A 158 -1.03 -13.34 -9.50
N TYR A 159 0.17 -13.80 -9.81
CA TYR A 159 0.39 -15.12 -10.40
C TYR A 159 0.09 -16.23 -9.40
N VAL A 160 -0.86 -17.11 -9.74
CA VAL A 160 -1.23 -18.28 -8.92
C VAL A 160 -1.12 -19.54 -9.79
N GLY A 161 0.10 -19.93 -10.12
CA GLY A 161 0.40 -21.18 -10.83
C GLY A 161 1.39 -22.07 -10.07
N PRO A 162 1.58 -23.32 -10.50
CA PRO A 162 2.40 -24.30 -9.78
C PRO A 162 3.89 -23.88 -9.67
N ASP A 163 4.37 -23.05 -10.59
CA ASP A 163 5.73 -22.51 -10.69
C ASP A 163 5.87 -21.09 -10.12
N TRP A 164 4.89 -20.60 -9.34
CA TRP A 164 4.91 -19.22 -8.79
C TRP A 164 6.22 -18.88 -8.08
N ARG A 165 6.76 -19.86 -7.35
CA ARG A 165 7.99 -19.74 -6.57
C ARG A 165 9.20 -19.47 -7.46
N GLU A 166 9.36 -20.24 -8.53
CA GLU A 166 10.50 -20.11 -9.46
C GLU A 166 10.44 -18.78 -10.20
N LYS A 167 9.24 -18.33 -10.57
CA LYS A 167 9.01 -17.00 -11.17
C LYS A 167 9.41 -15.86 -10.24
N LEU A 168 9.02 -15.91 -8.97
CA LEU A 168 9.39 -14.87 -8.00
C LEU A 168 10.90 -14.87 -7.70
N LEU A 169 11.53 -16.05 -7.60
CA LEU A 169 12.98 -16.17 -7.42
C LEU A 169 13.75 -15.62 -8.63
N THR A 170 13.26 -15.86 -9.84
CA THR A 170 13.86 -15.30 -11.06
C THR A 170 13.73 -13.79 -11.09
N ALA A 171 12.56 -13.25 -10.71
CA ALA A 171 12.33 -11.81 -10.66
C ALA A 171 13.13 -11.12 -9.54
N SER A 172 13.36 -11.78 -8.40
CA SER A 172 14.16 -11.20 -7.32
C SER A 172 15.64 -11.07 -7.66
N GLN A 173 16.13 -11.94 -8.54
CA GLN A 173 17.51 -11.96 -9.01
C GLN A 173 17.77 -11.08 -10.23
N ALA A 174 16.73 -10.59 -10.90
CA ALA A 174 16.85 -9.72 -12.06
C ALA A 174 16.90 -8.24 -11.61
N PRO A 175 18.08 -7.60 -11.53
CA PRO A 175 18.19 -6.23 -11.03
C PRO A 175 17.48 -5.19 -11.93
N ASN A 176 17.17 -5.55 -13.18
CA ASN A 176 16.76 -4.62 -14.25
C ASN A 176 15.58 -5.09 -15.13
N SER A 177 14.86 -6.18 -14.82
CA SER A 177 13.77 -6.67 -15.69
C SER A 177 12.44 -5.90 -15.54
N CYS A 178 12.37 -4.94 -14.62
CA CYS A 178 11.24 -4.02 -14.45
C CYS A 178 11.62 -2.62 -14.92
N GLN A 179 12.08 -2.50 -16.17
CA GLN A 179 12.01 -1.24 -16.91
C GLN A 179 10.96 -1.41 -18.02
N PRO A 180 10.20 -0.35 -18.33
CA PRO A 180 9.04 -0.40 -19.22
C PRO A 180 9.38 -0.87 -20.64
#